data_AF-A0A352JER8-F1
#
_entry.id   AF-A0A352JER8-F1
#
_cell.length_a   1.000
_cell.length_b   1.000
_cell.length_c   1.000
_cell.angle_alpha   90.00
_cell.angle_beta   90.00
_cell.angle_gamma   90.00
#
_symmetry.space_group_name_H-M   'P 1'
#
loop_
_entity.id
_entity.type
_entity.pdbx_description
1 polymer ?
#
loop_
_entity_poly.entity_id
_entity_poly.type
_entity_poly.pdbx_seq_one_letter_code
_entity_poly.pdbx_strand_id
1 'polypeptide(L)'
;MATVNDNYLKLKAGYLFPEIARRVNAFVEANPEAQVIRLGIGDVTEPLPEACRNAMIKAVEDMGDRSSFKGYGPEQGYAWLREKIAIHDFQSRGCDIDASEIFISDGSK
;
A
#
# COMPACT_ATOMS: atom_id res chain seq x y z
N MET A 1 -32.11 -19.51 -3.28
CA MET A 1 -31.63 -18.53 -2.27
C MET A 1 -30.12 -18.58 -2.27
N ALA A 2 -29.44 -17.44 -2.37
CA ALA A 2 -27.99 -17.41 -2.18
C ALA A 2 -27.67 -17.72 -0.71
N THR A 3 -26.67 -18.57 -0.46
CA THR A 3 -26.16 -18.86 0.88
C THR A 3 -24.91 -18.02 1.15
N VAL A 4 -24.74 -17.59 2.39
CA VAL A 4 -23.52 -16.89 2.81
C VAL A 4 -22.35 -17.88 2.84
N ASN A 5 -21.13 -17.39 2.60
CA ASN A 5 -19.92 -18.20 2.75
C ASN A 5 -19.63 -18.45 4.24
N ASP A 6 -19.92 -19.66 4.71
CA ASP A 6 -19.75 -20.07 6.12
C ASP A 6 -18.31 -19.94 6.64
N ASN A 7 -17.31 -19.79 5.77
CA ASN A 7 -15.94 -19.52 6.22
C ASN A 7 -15.81 -18.17 6.93
N TYR A 8 -16.67 -17.18 6.65
CA TYR A 8 -16.70 -15.92 7.40
C TYR A 8 -17.05 -16.12 8.87
N LEU A 9 -17.87 -17.13 9.19
CA LEU A 9 -18.28 -17.45 10.56
C LEU A 9 -17.14 -18.09 11.38
N LYS A 10 -16.10 -18.60 10.71
CA LYS A 10 -14.91 -19.19 11.36
C LYS A 10 -13.89 -18.14 11.78
N LEU A 11 -13.98 -16.92 11.27
CA LEU A 11 -13.07 -15.83 11.63
C LEU A 11 -13.32 -15.45 13.10
N LYS A 12 -12.28 -15.55 13.95
CA LYS A 12 -12.37 -15.09 15.33
C LYS A 12 -12.56 -13.56 15.35
N ALA A 13 -13.47 -13.09 16.20
CA ALA A 13 -13.82 -11.68 16.29
C ALA A 13 -12.62 -10.81 16.70
N GLY A 14 -12.56 -9.60 16.11
CA GLY A 14 -11.72 -8.48 16.54
C GLY A 14 -10.30 -8.52 15.99
N TYR A 15 -10.11 -7.99 14.78
CA TYR A 15 -8.78 -7.59 14.35
C TYR A 15 -8.24 -6.55 15.35
N LEU A 16 -6.99 -6.70 15.77
CA LEU A 16 -6.38 -5.92 16.86
C LEU A 16 -6.60 -4.41 16.70
N PHE A 17 -6.49 -3.90 15.47
CA PHE A 17 -6.51 -2.47 15.18
C PHE A 17 -7.91 -1.84 15.28
N PRO A 18 -9.00 -2.43 14.75
CA PRO A 18 -10.36 -2.00 15.05
C PRO A 18 -10.67 -1.88 16.54
N GLU A 19 -10.20 -2.82 17.37
CA GLU A 19 -10.43 -2.76 18.82
C GLU A 19 -9.63 -1.64 19.50
N ILE A 20 -8.38 -1.40 19.09
CA ILE A 20 -7.60 -0.24 19.53
C ILE A 20 -8.32 1.06 19.15
N ALA A 21 -8.78 1.19 17.90
CA ALA A 21 -9.49 2.38 17.43
C ALA A 21 -10.76 2.64 18.25
N ARG A 22 -11.55 1.59 18.53
CA ARG A 22 -12.75 1.69 19.37
C ARG A 22 -12.44 2.25 20.76
N ARG A 23 -11.39 1.76 21.42
CA ARG A 23 -10.99 2.23 22.76
C ARG A 23 -10.43 3.64 22.76
N VAL A 24 -9.59 3.97 21.78
CA VAL A 24 -9.03 5.32 21.64
C VAL A 24 -10.14 6.34 21.41
N ASN A 25 -11.11 6.03 20.55
CA ASN A 25 -12.24 6.93 20.29
C ASN A 25 -13.09 7.15 21.54
N ALA A 26 -13.44 6.07 22.26
CA ALA A 26 -14.18 6.18 23.53
C ALA A 26 -13.43 7.03 24.57
N PHE A 27 -12.10 6.91 24.63
CA PHE A 27 -11.28 7.72 25.53
C PHE A 27 -11.28 9.21 25.13
N VAL A 28 -11.10 9.52 23.84
CA VAL A 28 -11.08 10.91 23.35
C VAL A 28 -12.45 11.58 23.53
N GLU A 29 -13.54 10.86 23.29
CA GLU A 29 -14.90 11.36 23.52
C GLU A 29 -15.15 11.67 25.00
N ALA A 30 -14.66 10.81 25.91
CA ALA A 30 -14.80 11.00 27.35
C ALA A 30 -13.84 12.06 27.94
N ASN A 31 -12.76 12.40 27.23
CA ASN A 31 -11.70 13.29 27.71
C ASN A 31 -11.33 14.33 26.63
N PRO A 32 -12.21 15.30 26.32
CA PRO A 32 -12.00 16.24 25.21
C PRO A 32 -10.76 17.13 25.36
N GLU A 33 -10.31 17.37 26.60
CA GLU A 33 -9.10 18.16 26.90
C GLU A 33 -7.79 17.35 26.78
N ALA A 34 -7.88 16.02 26.66
CA ALA A 34 -6.71 15.16 26.61
C ALA A 34 -6.08 15.15 25.21
N GLN A 35 -4.85 15.65 25.10
CA GLN A 35 -4.06 15.61 23.87
C GLN A 35 -3.43 14.23 23.64
N VAL A 36 -4.21 13.30 23.09
CA VAL A 36 -3.75 11.93 22.83
C VAL A 36 -2.70 11.88 21.72
N ILE A 37 -1.50 11.40 22.05
CA ILE A 37 -0.44 11.08 21.09
C ILE A 37 -0.60 9.62 20.65
N ARG A 38 -0.86 9.40 19.35
CA ARG A 38 -1.10 8.07 18.79
C ARG A 38 0.21 7.41 18.33
N LEU A 39 0.75 6.51 19.16
CA LEU A 39 1.99 5.75 18.89
C LEU A 39 1.73 4.26 18.58
N GLY A 40 0.50 3.92 18.13
CA GLY A 40 0.08 2.55 17.79
C GLY A 40 0.31 2.22 16.31
N ILE A 41 -0.71 1.65 15.64
CA ILE A 41 -0.75 1.58 14.18
C ILE A 41 -1.06 2.98 13.63
N GLY A 42 -0.09 3.88 13.74
CA GLY A 42 -0.20 5.21 13.17
C GLY A 42 -0.21 5.16 11.64
N ASP A 43 -0.88 6.13 11.04
CA ASP A 43 -0.63 6.51 9.65
C ASP A 43 0.68 7.30 9.57
N VAL A 44 1.27 7.41 8.39
CA VAL A 44 2.47 8.21 8.17
C VAL A 44 2.18 9.70 8.36
N THR A 45 3.16 10.44 8.87
CA THR A 45 3.01 11.89 9.15
C THR A 45 3.69 12.79 8.13
N GLU A 46 4.60 12.24 7.33
CA GLU A 46 5.41 12.99 6.38
C GLU A 46 4.82 12.96 4.97
N PRO A 47 4.97 14.05 4.19
CA PRO A 47 4.48 14.10 2.82
C PRO A 47 5.30 13.20 1.89
N LEU A 48 4.72 12.84 0.75
CA LEU A 48 5.43 12.11 -0.29
C LEU A 48 6.66 12.90 -0.77
N PRO A 49 7.83 12.25 -0.95
CA PRO A 49 9.03 12.90 -1.48
C PRO A 49 8.78 13.56 -2.83
N GLU A 50 9.46 14.68 -3.08
CA GLU A 50 9.32 15.46 -4.31
C GLU A 50 9.56 14.62 -5.57
N ALA A 51 10.57 13.75 -5.57
CA ALA A 51 10.86 12.86 -6.68
C ALA A 51 9.68 11.94 -7.04
N CYS A 52 9.00 11.38 -6.03
CA CYS A 52 7.81 10.54 -6.24
C CYS A 52 6.66 11.37 -6.80
N ARG A 53 6.43 12.56 -6.24
CA ARG A 53 5.36 13.47 -6.70
C ARG A 53 5.55 13.87 -8.16
N ASN A 54 6.75 14.30 -8.53
CA ASN A 54 7.06 14.75 -9.89
C ASN A 54 6.88 13.60 -10.90
N ALA A 55 7.32 12.39 -10.56
CA ALA A 55 7.13 11.21 -11.40
C ALA A 55 5.64 10.84 -11.57
N MET A 56 4.85 10.90 -10.49
CA MET A 56 3.40 10.63 -10.56
C MET A 56 2.66 11.67 -11.39
N ILE A 57 2.97 12.96 -11.23
CA ILE A 57 2.38 14.03 -12.06
C ILE A 57 2.69 13.78 -13.53
N LYS A 58 3.96 13.47 -13.86
CA LYS A 58 4.37 13.19 -15.23
C LYS A 58 3.64 11.97 -15.81
N ALA A 59 3.46 10.91 -15.02
CA ALA A 59 2.71 9.74 -15.46
C ALA A 59 1.23 10.06 -15.76
N VAL A 60 0.61 10.97 -15.00
CA VAL A 60 -0.76 11.44 -15.26
C VAL A 60 -0.81 12.29 -16.55
N GLU A 61 0.16 13.17 -16.76
CA GLU A 61 0.28 13.96 -18.00
C GLU A 61 0.43 13.06 -19.23
N ASP A 62 1.27 12.02 -19.15
CA ASP A 62 1.49 11.07 -20.24
C ASP A 62 0.20 10.29 -20.59
N MET A 63 -0.68 10.06 -19.61
CA MET A 63 -1.99 9.45 -19.83
C MET A 63 -3.00 10.43 -20.48
N GLY A 64 -2.76 11.73 -20.41
CA GLY A 64 -3.56 12.77 -21.06
C GLY A 64 -3.24 13.00 -22.54
N ASP A 65 -2.05 12.59 -22.99
CA ASP A 65 -1.64 12.66 -24.39
C ASP A 65 -1.88 11.32 -25.11
N ARG A 66 -2.63 11.38 -26.22
CA ARG A 66 -2.96 10.21 -27.05
C ARG A 66 -1.71 9.48 -27.57
N SER A 67 -0.60 10.18 -27.77
CA SER A 67 0.65 9.59 -28.28
C SER A 67 1.40 8.76 -27.24
N SER A 68 1.24 9.06 -25.95
CA SER A 68 1.92 8.39 -24.83
C SER A 68 0.99 7.55 -23.94
N PHE A 69 -0.32 7.63 -24.17
CA PHE A 69 -1.33 6.88 -23.43
C PHE A 69 -1.05 5.37 -23.42
N LYS A 70 -1.21 4.75 -22.24
CA LYS A 70 -1.07 3.30 -22.05
C LYS A 70 -2.39 2.72 -21.54
N GLY A 71 -2.84 1.63 -22.16
CA GLY A 71 -3.99 0.86 -21.70
C GLY A 71 -3.64 -0.04 -20.52
N TYR A 72 -4.16 -1.28 -20.52
CA TYR A 72 -3.74 -2.27 -19.53
C TYR A 72 -2.23 -2.48 -19.55
N GLY A 73 -1.64 -2.43 -18.36
CA GLY A 73 -0.24 -2.80 -18.15
C GLY A 73 -0.08 -4.33 -18.12
N PRO A 74 1.17 -4.81 -18.12
CA PRO A 74 1.46 -6.22 -17.88
C PRO A 74 1.07 -6.62 -16.45
N GLU A 75 0.43 -7.78 -16.29
CA GLU A 75 -0.12 -8.27 -15.02
C GLU A 75 0.94 -8.44 -13.92
N GLN A 76 2.17 -8.78 -14.30
CA GLN A 76 3.29 -8.93 -13.37
C GLN A 76 3.95 -7.59 -13.01
N GLY A 77 3.57 -6.50 -13.67
CA GLY A 77 4.18 -5.18 -13.56
C GLY A 77 5.19 -4.86 -14.67
N TYR A 78 5.41 -3.55 -14.89
CA TYR A 78 6.27 -3.07 -15.96
C TYR A 78 7.73 -3.50 -15.77
N ALA A 79 8.38 -3.93 -16.86
CA ALA A 79 9.76 -4.42 -16.84
C ALA A 79 10.75 -3.42 -16.22
N TRP A 80 10.65 -2.14 -16.59
CA TRP A 80 11.52 -1.09 -16.07
C TRP A 80 11.49 -0.98 -14.54
N LEU A 81 10.37 -1.31 -13.89
CA LEU A 81 10.26 -1.30 -12.43
C LEU A 81 10.84 -2.58 -11.83
N ARG A 82 10.47 -3.73 -12.39
CA ARG A 82 10.97 -5.04 -11.94
C ARG A 82 12.49 -5.13 -12.02
N GLU A 83 13.09 -4.68 -13.11
CA GLU A 83 14.55 -4.62 -13.28
C GLU A 83 15.22 -3.74 -12.23
N LYS A 84 14.63 -2.59 -11.90
CA LYS A 84 15.16 -1.70 -10.88
C LYS A 84 15.11 -2.32 -9.49
N ILE A 85 14.02 -3.00 -9.14
CA ILE A 85 13.90 -3.72 -7.87
C ILE A 85 14.92 -4.86 -7.81
N ALA A 86 15.04 -5.69 -8.87
CA ALA A 86 16.01 -6.78 -8.93
C ALA A 86 17.44 -6.27 -8.66
N ILE A 87 17.86 -5.21 -9.36
CA ILE A 87 19.19 -4.63 -9.24
C ILE A 87 19.41 -3.99 -7.86
N HIS A 88 18.52 -3.08 -7.45
CA HIS A 88 18.77 -2.21 -6.31
C HIS A 88 18.45 -2.85 -4.97
N ASP A 89 17.45 -3.74 -4.90
CA ASP A 89 17.01 -4.32 -3.63
C ASP A 89 17.60 -5.70 -3.37
N PHE A 90 17.94 -6.47 -4.42
CA PHE A 90 18.42 -7.85 -4.29
C PHE A 90 19.87 -8.04 -4.77
N GLN A 91 20.15 -7.81 -6.06
CA GLN A 91 21.47 -8.11 -6.65
C GLN A 91 22.59 -7.23 -6.05
N SER A 92 22.30 -5.97 -5.74
CA SER A 92 23.23 -5.07 -5.04
C SER A 92 23.64 -5.59 -3.64
N ARG A 93 22.83 -6.48 -3.07
CA ARG A 93 23.04 -7.10 -1.75
C ARG A 93 23.55 -8.54 -1.84
N GLY A 94 23.91 -8.99 -3.04
CA GLY A 94 24.44 -10.33 -3.29
C GLY A 94 23.37 -11.42 -3.44
N CYS A 95 22.10 -11.06 -3.59
CA CYS A 95 21.02 -12.01 -3.86
C CYS A 95 20.76 -12.12 -5.37
N ASP A 96 20.88 -13.32 -5.94
CA ASP A 96 20.62 -13.59 -7.36
C ASP A 96 19.11 -13.75 -7.60
N ILE A 97 18.40 -12.61 -7.61
CA ILE A 97 16.98 -12.51 -7.94
C ILE A 97 16.84 -11.85 -9.31
N ASP A 98 16.16 -12.53 -10.23
CA ASP A 98 15.89 -12.02 -11.57
C ASP A 98 14.60 -11.19 -11.62
N ALA A 99 14.52 -10.28 -12.58
CA ALA A 99 13.32 -9.45 -12.77
C ALA A 99 12.05 -10.28 -13.09
N SER A 100 12.18 -11.50 -13.62
CA SER A 100 11.07 -12.43 -13.86
C SER A 100 10.49 -13.06 -12.60
N GLU A 101 11.22 -13.00 -11.47
CA GLU A 101 10.77 -13.49 -10.17
C GLU A 101 10.01 -12.41 -9.36
N ILE A 102 9.92 -11.19 -9.89
CA ILE A 102 9.30 -10.05 -9.23
C ILE A 102 7.89 -9.81 -9.78
N PHE A 103 6.90 -9.79 -8.88
CA PHE A 103 5.50 -9.54 -9.20
C PHE A 103 5.03 -8.28 -8.47
N ILE A 104 4.67 -7.25 -9.22
CA ILE A 104 4.19 -5.98 -8.67
C ILE A 104 2.71 -6.11 -8.29
N SER A 105 2.38 -5.73 -7.06
CA SER A 105 1.01 -5.68 -6.53
C SER A 105 0.70 -4.30 -5.96
N ASP A 106 -0.55 -4.09 -5.54
CA ASP A 106 -1.05 -2.87 -4.92
C ASP A 106 -0.76 -2.79 -3.40
N GLY A 107 -0.36 -3.88 -2.76
CA GLY A 107 -0.01 -3.90 -1.35
C GLY A 107 0.36 -5.29 -0.83
N SER A 108 1.13 -5.32 0.26
CA SER A 108 1.53 -6.57 0.92
C SER A 108 0.62 -6.99 2.08
N LYS A 109 -0.32 -6.12 2.48
CA LYS A 109 -1.19 -6.30 3.64
C LYS A 109 -2.67 -6.27 3.25
#